data_AF-A0A9W9QB00-F1
#
_entry.id   AF-A0A9W9QB00-F1
#
_cell.length_a   1.000
_cell.length_b   1.000
_cell.length_c   1.000
_cell.angle_alpha   90.00
_cell.angle_beta   90.00
_cell.angle_gamma   90.00
#
_symmetry.space_group_name_H-M   'P 1'
#
loop_
_entity.id
_entity.type
_entity.pdbx_description
1 polymer ?
#
loop_
_entity_poly.entity_id
_entity_poly.type
_entity_poly.pdbx_seq_one_letter_code
_entity_poly.pdbx_strand_id
1 'polypeptide(L)'
;MCIYIDYRCWRALGDLSTVIFTLGLNQPSSDDDTPFWLSETRKRVMGSAYNVDKQLATFLGRPPRLSWRFCNITLPLDINFKEVVAEPSVRDLAISRLDADGWSKTKSNSQAVWVRVALLMGPVRESILELSLNQQVEDLPAKIEYGFILDFWSKLPPFIQRLHDPSEVPGVEKSIYLQVHLDFIFNRFLLYRILSKRLNTWSPDLVKVSHEGLSEILLLVESRIRAMRISGEISWVVTMPSFLAFQSTPLICIQKISYFGLPAAGVLSIELIRRSSNQSVDTPSPSIESTMSFSRSQAIQDLSIFASYLQTIIQPHEGNYDICQQARGTIRRVLDFVLSPEAAQPVFPAMQSSATNLQTPNSSDVADIFLDYNYYITHLDNWQFELQSSLDML
;
A
#
# COMPACT_ATOMS: atom_id res chain seq x y z
N MET A 1 2.74 -2.32 -17.41
CA MET A 1 4.03 -2.66 -16.78
C MET A 1 3.76 -3.77 -15.76
N CYS A 2 4.05 -5.03 -16.11
CA CYS A 2 3.93 -6.18 -15.21
C CYS A 2 5.14 -6.18 -14.29
N ILE A 3 5.10 -5.37 -13.23
CA ILE A 3 6.25 -5.16 -12.33
C ILE A 3 6.68 -6.49 -11.68
N TYR A 4 5.78 -7.46 -11.66
CA TYR A 4 5.96 -8.70 -10.94
C TYR A 4 6.91 -9.72 -11.63
N ILE A 5 6.77 -9.93 -12.95
CA ILE A 5 7.58 -10.89 -13.72
C ILE A 5 8.67 -10.18 -14.54
N ASP A 6 8.56 -8.85 -14.68
CA ASP A 6 9.39 -8.09 -15.59
C ASP A 6 10.64 -7.51 -14.89
N TYR A 7 11.77 -8.16 -15.09
CA TYR A 7 13.07 -7.69 -14.58
C TYR A 7 13.45 -6.29 -15.10
N ARG A 8 12.83 -5.80 -16.19
CA ARG A 8 13.16 -4.50 -16.80
C ARG A 8 12.94 -3.34 -15.83
N CYS A 9 11.91 -3.41 -14.98
CA CYS A 9 11.67 -2.38 -13.95
C CYS A 9 12.84 -2.30 -12.96
N TRP A 10 13.32 -3.45 -12.49
CA TRP A 10 14.45 -3.50 -11.56
C TRP A 10 15.79 -3.13 -12.22
N ARG A 11 15.96 -3.47 -13.51
CA ARG A 11 17.13 -3.04 -14.30
C ARG A 11 17.13 -1.53 -14.49
N ALA A 12 16.01 -0.94 -14.91
CA ALA A 12 15.86 0.50 -15.08
C ALA A 12 16.10 1.26 -13.76
N LEU A 13 15.70 0.69 -12.62
CA LEU A 13 16.03 1.25 -11.31
C LEU A 13 17.55 1.21 -11.03
N GLY A 14 18.25 0.16 -11.45
CA GLY A 14 19.71 0.08 -11.40
C GLY A 14 20.38 1.20 -12.20
N ASP A 15 19.93 1.42 -13.43
CA ASP A 15 20.42 2.50 -14.28
C ASP A 15 20.14 3.87 -13.66
N LEU A 16 18.92 4.07 -13.12
CA LEU A 16 18.55 5.30 -12.40
C LEU A 16 19.48 5.55 -11.21
N SER A 17 19.73 4.53 -10.37
CA SER A 17 20.61 4.68 -9.21
C SER A 17 22.04 5.07 -9.62
N THR A 18 22.54 4.49 -10.72
CA THR A 18 23.85 4.82 -11.28
C THR A 18 23.92 6.28 -11.74
N VAL A 19 22.87 6.75 -12.43
CA VAL A 19 22.76 8.14 -12.87
C VAL A 19 22.73 9.10 -11.67
N ILE A 20 21.94 8.79 -10.64
CA ILE A 20 21.85 9.62 -9.42
C ILE A 20 23.22 9.81 -8.77
N PHE A 21 23.98 8.73 -8.56
CA PHE A 21 25.31 8.81 -7.97
C PHE A 21 26.33 9.48 -8.89
N THR A 22 26.28 9.20 -10.20
CA THR A 22 27.19 9.82 -11.18
C THR A 22 27.01 11.34 -11.25
N LEU A 23 25.77 11.81 -11.12
CA LEU A 23 25.45 13.24 -11.07
C LEU A 23 25.68 13.87 -9.69
N GLY A 24 26.04 13.08 -8.67
CA GLY A 24 26.24 13.55 -7.30
C GLY A 24 24.97 14.05 -6.61
N LEU A 25 23.77 13.66 -7.08
CA LEU A 25 22.50 14.18 -6.54
C LEU A 25 22.18 13.66 -5.14
N ASN A 26 22.91 12.66 -4.67
CA ASN A 26 22.81 12.09 -3.33
C ASN A 26 23.52 12.93 -2.24
N GLN A 27 24.13 14.05 -2.60
CA GLN A 27 24.81 14.96 -1.69
C GLN A 27 24.31 16.41 -1.90
N PRO A 28 24.46 17.30 -0.92
CA PRO A 28 24.18 18.72 -1.11
C PRO A 28 25.07 19.31 -2.21
N SER A 29 24.56 20.29 -2.96
CA SER A 29 25.38 21.02 -3.94
C SER A 29 26.55 21.67 -3.21
N SER A 30 27.78 21.42 -3.67
CA SER A 30 28.99 22.10 -3.20
C SER A 30 29.24 23.42 -3.93
N ASP A 31 28.47 23.69 -4.98
CA ASP A 31 28.61 24.85 -5.86
C ASP A 31 27.57 25.92 -5.49
N ASP A 32 28.07 27.04 -4.97
CA ASP A 32 27.29 28.22 -4.60
C ASP A 32 26.77 28.99 -5.83
N ASP A 33 27.36 28.78 -7.01
CA ASP A 33 26.94 29.43 -8.26
C ASP A 33 25.77 28.70 -8.96
N THR A 34 25.36 27.54 -8.45
CA THR A 34 24.25 26.78 -9.04
C THR A 34 22.94 27.58 -8.97
N PRO A 35 22.28 27.87 -10.11
CA PRO A 35 21.02 28.61 -10.11
C PRO A 35 19.94 27.94 -9.25
N PHE A 36 19.18 28.75 -8.52
CA PHE A 36 18.13 28.28 -7.60
C PHE A 36 17.20 27.22 -8.23
N TRP A 37 16.72 27.47 -9.44
CA TRP A 37 15.79 26.56 -10.11
C TRP A 37 16.42 25.17 -10.34
N LEU A 38 17.71 25.12 -10.64
CA LEU A 38 18.45 23.90 -10.89
C LEU A 38 18.72 23.16 -9.56
N SER A 39 19.09 23.88 -8.52
CA SER A 39 19.25 23.33 -7.16
C SER A 39 17.95 22.67 -6.68
N GLU A 40 16.82 23.37 -6.77
CA GLU A 40 15.52 22.84 -6.38
C GLU A 40 15.05 21.67 -7.27
N THR A 41 15.35 21.72 -8.57
CA THR A 41 15.03 20.61 -9.49
C THR A 41 15.84 19.36 -9.14
N ARG A 42 17.14 19.49 -8.86
CA ARG A 42 18.01 18.38 -8.46
C ARG A 42 17.51 17.70 -7.19
N LYS A 43 17.13 18.46 -6.16
CA LYS A 43 16.53 17.92 -4.92
C LYS A 43 15.25 17.13 -5.20
N ARG A 44 14.38 17.61 -6.10
CA ARG A 44 13.15 16.91 -6.49
C ARG A 44 13.42 15.64 -7.27
N VAL A 45 14.41 15.63 -8.17
CA VAL A 45 14.82 14.45 -8.92
C VAL A 45 15.38 13.39 -7.96
N MET A 46 16.27 13.78 -7.05
CA MET A 46 16.82 12.87 -6.04
C MET A 46 15.70 12.26 -5.20
N GLY A 47 14.79 13.07 -4.67
CA GLY A 47 13.68 12.56 -3.86
C GLY A 47 12.69 11.69 -4.63
N SER A 48 12.47 11.98 -5.91
CA SER A 48 11.65 11.12 -6.78
C SER A 48 12.31 9.76 -7.01
N ALA A 49 13.61 9.76 -7.32
CA ALA A 49 14.37 8.53 -7.50
C ALA A 49 14.43 7.70 -6.22
N TYR A 50 14.67 8.35 -5.08
CA TYR A 50 14.69 7.74 -3.77
C TYR A 50 13.34 7.10 -3.42
N ASN A 51 12.23 7.78 -3.69
CA ASN A 51 10.89 7.22 -3.49
C ASN A 51 10.63 5.98 -4.36
N VAL A 52 10.95 6.05 -5.66
CA VAL A 52 10.76 4.91 -6.58
C VAL A 52 11.63 3.72 -6.15
N ASP A 53 12.87 3.98 -5.73
CA ASP A 53 13.76 2.95 -5.16
C ASP A 53 13.09 2.25 -3.97
N LYS A 54 12.58 3.00 -2.99
CA LYS A 54 11.93 2.39 -1.82
C LYS A 54 10.66 1.64 -2.19
N GLN A 55 9.82 2.18 -3.07
CA GLN A 55 8.59 1.50 -3.47
C GLN A 55 8.87 0.19 -4.22
N LEU A 56 9.82 0.17 -5.16
CA LEU A 56 10.19 -1.05 -5.89
C LEU A 56 10.96 -2.06 -5.02
N ALA A 57 11.89 -1.58 -4.19
CA ALA A 57 12.62 -2.43 -3.24
C ALA A 57 11.66 -3.09 -2.24
N THR A 58 10.69 -2.31 -1.74
CA THR A 58 9.61 -2.85 -0.90
C THR A 58 8.86 -3.90 -1.68
N PHE A 59 8.29 -3.53 -2.82
CA PHE A 59 7.43 -4.43 -3.59
C PHE A 59 8.09 -5.76 -3.96
N LEU A 60 9.36 -5.73 -4.37
CA LEU A 60 10.10 -6.91 -4.81
C LEU A 60 10.84 -7.63 -3.66
N GLY A 61 10.80 -7.09 -2.44
CA GLY A 61 11.50 -7.62 -1.27
C GLY A 61 13.00 -7.67 -1.47
N ARG A 62 13.54 -6.58 -2.00
CA ARG A 62 14.97 -6.44 -2.30
C ARG A 62 15.57 -5.35 -1.43
N PRO A 63 16.87 -5.41 -1.12
CA PRO A 63 17.56 -4.27 -0.55
C PRO A 63 17.41 -3.03 -1.46
N PRO A 64 17.13 -1.85 -0.91
CA PRO A 64 17.11 -0.62 -1.69
C PRO A 64 18.49 -0.31 -2.28
N ARG A 65 18.54 0.25 -3.48
CA ARG A 65 19.80 0.64 -4.15
C ARG A 65 20.31 1.99 -3.68
N LEU A 66 19.40 2.90 -3.31
CA LEU A 66 19.73 4.23 -2.78
C LEU A 66 19.63 4.20 -1.26
N SER A 67 20.55 3.52 -0.57
CA SER A 67 20.52 3.44 0.90
C SER A 67 20.64 4.83 1.54
N TRP A 68 19.79 5.10 2.54
CA TRP A 68 19.82 6.37 3.28
C TRP A 68 21.20 6.66 3.88
N ARG A 69 21.97 5.62 4.22
CA ARG A 69 23.32 5.72 4.81
C ARG A 69 24.34 6.39 3.89
N PHE A 70 24.10 6.38 2.57
CA PHE A 70 24.98 6.98 1.56
C PHE A 70 24.36 8.17 0.84
N CYS A 71 23.18 8.62 1.30
CA CYS A 71 22.46 9.75 0.71
C CYS A 71 22.32 10.86 1.77
N ASN A 72 23.11 11.92 1.64
CA ASN A 72 22.98 13.14 2.41
C ASN A 72 22.02 14.10 1.70
N ILE A 73 20.72 13.85 1.84
CA ILE A 73 19.69 14.51 1.04
C ILE A 73 19.21 15.79 1.70
N THR A 74 19.17 16.87 0.94
CA THR A 74 18.47 18.10 1.31
C THR A 74 17.03 18.08 0.78
N LEU A 75 16.05 18.42 1.63
CA LEU A 75 14.66 18.50 1.21
C LEU A 75 14.44 19.66 0.22
N PRO A 76 13.64 19.47 -0.85
CA PRO A 76 13.23 20.57 -1.72
C PRO A 76 12.26 21.51 -0.98
N LEU A 77 12.27 22.80 -1.29
CA LEU A 77 11.36 23.77 -0.72
C LEU A 77 9.91 23.51 -1.16
N ASP A 78 8.97 23.79 -0.26
CA ASP A 78 7.53 23.59 -0.45
C ASP A 78 6.88 24.67 -1.35
N ILE A 79 7.38 24.79 -2.58
CA ILE A 79 6.96 25.77 -3.59
C ILE A 79 6.62 25.08 -4.92
N ASN A 80 5.73 25.65 -5.72
CA ASN A 80 5.33 25.06 -7.00
C ASN A 80 6.43 25.17 -8.05
N PHE A 81 6.43 24.27 -9.04
CA PHE A 81 7.38 24.33 -10.15
C PHE A 81 7.37 25.69 -10.87
N LYS A 82 6.19 26.29 -11.03
CA LYS A 82 6.04 27.63 -11.61
C LYS A 82 6.75 28.71 -10.78
N GLU A 83 6.71 28.59 -9.44
CA GLU A 83 7.39 29.52 -8.52
C GLU A 83 8.90 29.29 -8.49
N VAL A 84 9.36 28.05 -8.71
CA VAL A 84 10.78 27.69 -8.81
C VAL A 84 11.46 28.38 -10.00
N VAL A 85 10.77 28.44 -11.15
CA VAL A 85 11.29 29.04 -12.40
C VAL A 85 10.84 30.49 -12.61
N ALA A 86 10.12 31.07 -11.65
CA ALA A 86 9.61 32.43 -11.75
C ALA A 86 10.72 33.49 -11.58
N GLU A 87 10.37 34.73 -11.91
CA GLU A 87 11.21 35.90 -11.62
C GLU A 87 11.49 36.04 -10.11
N PRO A 88 12.62 36.66 -9.72
CA PRO A 88 13.06 36.74 -8.34
C PRO A 88 11.99 37.26 -7.36
N SER A 89 11.23 38.29 -7.72
CA SER A 89 10.20 38.87 -6.86
C SER A 89 9.09 37.87 -6.48
N VAL A 90 8.63 37.08 -7.44
CA VAL A 90 7.59 36.05 -7.23
C VAL A 90 8.16 34.89 -6.41
N ARG A 91 9.39 34.47 -6.73
CA ARG A 91 10.07 33.41 -6.02
C ARG A 91 10.34 33.76 -4.56
N ASP A 92 10.89 34.95 -4.29
CA ASP A 92 11.26 35.39 -2.95
C ASP A 92 10.00 35.56 -2.08
N LEU A 93 8.90 36.03 -2.68
CA LEU A 93 7.60 36.04 -2.02
C LEU A 93 7.12 34.62 -1.68
N ALA A 94 7.29 33.64 -2.58
CA ALA A 94 6.96 32.26 -2.29
C ALA A 94 7.82 31.68 -1.15
N ILE A 95 9.13 31.96 -1.14
CA ILE A 95 10.05 31.55 -0.07
C ILE A 95 9.68 32.19 1.28
N SER A 96 9.25 33.46 1.29
CA SER A 96 8.87 34.16 2.54
C SER A 96 7.67 33.51 3.27
N ARG A 97 6.85 32.77 2.54
CA ARG A 97 5.68 32.04 3.08
C ARG A 97 6.06 30.72 3.74
N LEU A 98 7.32 30.30 3.62
CA LEU A 98 7.81 29.06 4.19
C LEU A 98 8.28 29.25 5.64
N ASP A 99 8.21 28.18 6.43
CA ASP A 99 8.84 28.09 7.75
C ASP A 99 10.34 27.76 7.66
N ALA A 100 10.98 27.58 8.82
CA ALA A 100 12.41 27.32 8.92
C ALA A 100 12.84 26.00 8.26
N ASP A 101 11.94 25.01 8.20
CA ASP A 101 12.19 23.71 7.57
C ASP A 101 11.85 23.72 6.07
N GLY A 102 11.32 24.84 5.55
CA GLY A 102 10.95 25.03 4.16
C GLY A 102 9.57 24.49 3.80
N TRP A 103 8.68 24.29 4.78
CA TRP A 103 7.26 23.96 4.58
C TRP A 103 6.40 25.22 4.45
N SER A 104 5.28 25.13 3.74
CA SER A 104 4.28 26.20 3.75
C SER A 104 3.67 26.39 5.14
N LYS A 105 3.61 27.64 5.62
CA LYS A 105 3.07 28.00 6.95
C LYS A 105 1.57 27.76 7.13
N THR A 106 0.79 27.66 6.04
CA THR A 106 -0.68 27.60 6.12
C THR A 106 -1.22 26.29 5.57
N LYS A 107 -1.14 26.15 4.25
CA LYS A 107 -1.45 24.94 3.49
C LYS A 107 -0.52 24.88 2.30
N SER A 108 -0.22 23.68 1.84
CA SER A 108 0.57 23.50 0.63
C SER A 108 -0.27 22.90 -0.48
N ASN A 109 -0.23 23.60 -1.61
CA ASN A 109 -0.74 23.10 -2.88
C ASN A 109 0.42 22.63 -3.77
N SER A 110 1.64 22.56 -3.23
CA SER A 110 2.84 22.21 -3.96
C SER A 110 3.04 20.71 -4.04
N GLN A 111 3.49 20.26 -5.21
CA GLN A 111 3.94 18.88 -5.44
C GLN A 111 5.19 18.53 -4.63
N ALA A 112 5.93 19.53 -4.15
CA ALA A 112 7.10 19.31 -3.31
C ALA A 112 6.74 18.58 -2.01
N VAL A 113 5.52 18.74 -1.48
CA VAL A 113 5.05 18.01 -0.29
C VAL A 113 5.27 16.50 -0.45
N TRP A 114 4.92 15.95 -1.61
CA TRP A 114 5.02 14.52 -1.86
C TRP A 114 6.45 14.03 -1.81
N VAL A 115 7.35 14.76 -2.46
CA VAL A 115 8.77 14.44 -2.49
C VAL A 115 9.38 14.60 -1.10
N ARG A 116 9.01 15.65 -0.36
CA ARG A 116 9.46 15.89 1.02
C ARG A 116 9.01 14.76 1.94
N VAL A 117 7.73 14.40 1.92
CA VAL A 117 7.20 13.29 2.71
C VAL A 117 7.87 11.97 2.34
N ALA A 118 8.05 11.67 1.06
CA ALA A 118 8.69 10.42 0.62
C ALA A 118 10.16 10.35 1.05
N LEU A 119 10.90 11.45 0.97
CA LEU A 119 12.27 11.54 1.47
C LEU A 119 12.35 11.29 2.97
N LEU A 120 11.44 11.88 3.72
CA LEU A 120 11.39 11.74 5.17
C LEU A 120 10.92 10.34 5.62
N MET A 121 10.01 9.70 4.86
CA MET A 121 9.51 8.35 5.13
C MET A 121 10.46 7.24 4.64
N GLY A 122 11.33 7.52 3.67
CA GLY A 122 12.14 6.46 3.08
C GLY A 122 13.13 5.77 4.04
N PRO A 123 13.78 6.46 5.01
CA PRO A 123 14.55 5.80 6.06
C PRO A 123 13.70 4.84 6.91
N VAL A 124 12.45 5.22 7.24
CA VAL A 124 11.50 4.35 7.94
C VAL A 124 11.24 3.09 7.13
N ARG A 125 10.94 3.25 5.82
CA ARG A 125 10.70 2.11 4.92
C ARG A 125 11.93 1.21 4.78
N GLU A 126 13.12 1.79 4.71
CA GLU A 126 14.38 1.04 4.63
C GLU A 126 14.65 0.25 5.92
N SER A 127 14.41 0.84 7.10
CA SER A 127 14.50 0.12 8.37
C SER A 127 13.52 -1.06 8.43
N ILE A 128 12.28 -0.88 7.98
CA ILE A 128 11.29 -1.97 7.90
C ILE A 128 11.78 -3.08 6.94
N LEU A 129 12.36 -2.72 5.80
CA LEU A 129 12.93 -3.71 4.88
C LEU A 129 14.14 -4.43 5.46
N GLU A 130 15.01 -3.72 6.18
CA GLU A 130 16.13 -4.30 6.90
C GLU A 130 15.64 -5.34 7.92
N LEU A 131 14.58 -5.01 8.67
CA LEU A 131 13.90 -5.96 9.56
C LEU A 131 13.23 -7.11 8.81
N SER A 132 12.80 -6.95 7.56
CA SER A 132 12.22 -8.04 6.78
C SER A 132 13.30 -9.00 6.27
N LEU A 133 14.38 -8.45 5.73
CA LEU A 133 15.41 -9.18 4.98
C LEU A 133 16.53 -9.75 5.86
N ASN A 134 16.82 -9.12 7.00
CA ASN A 134 17.91 -9.54 7.87
C ASN A 134 17.42 -10.47 9.00
N GLN A 135 17.62 -11.77 8.85
CA GLN A 135 17.20 -12.79 9.82
C GLN A 135 17.96 -12.73 11.16
N GLN A 136 19.11 -12.03 11.21
CA GLN A 136 19.99 -11.94 12.38
C GLN A 136 19.61 -10.80 13.35
N VAL A 137 18.52 -10.07 13.07
CA VAL A 137 18.09 -8.98 13.95
C VAL A 137 17.47 -9.56 15.22
N GLU A 138 18.31 -9.73 16.25
CA GLU A 138 17.88 -9.99 17.63
C GLU A 138 17.17 -8.75 18.21
N ASP A 139 16.22 -9.01 19.12
CA ASP A 139 15.36 -8.04 19.80
C ASP A 139 14.47 -7.18 18.88
N LEU A 140 13.70 -7.89 18.05
CA LEU A 140 12.73 -7.28 17.13
C LEU A 140 11.69 -6.40 17.84
N PRO A 141 11.08 -6.79 18.98
CA PRO A 141 10.09 -5.95 19.65
C PRO A 141 10.66 -4.63 20.19
N ALA A 142 11.90 -4.60 20.70
CA ALA A 142 12.51 -3.37 21.20
C ALA A 142 13.04 -2.45 20.08
N LYS A 143 13.53 -3.01 18.97
CA LYS A 143 13.93 -2.23 17.77
C LYS A 143 12.72 -1.69 17.00
N ILE A 144 11.59 -2.36 17.12
CA ILE A 144 10.28 -1.87 16.69
C ILE A 144 9.73 -0.95 17.79
N GLU A 145 10.53 0.02 18.22
CA GLU A 145 9.99 1.11 18.99
C GLU A 145 8.96 1.78 18.09
N TYR A 146 7.69 1.43 18.30
CA TYR A 146 6.52 2.03 17.67
C TYR A 146 6.58 3.56 17.70
N GLY A 147 7.30 4.10 18.69
CA GLY A 147 7.75 5.47 18.78
C GLY A 147 8.38 5.97 17.48
N PHE A 148 9.23 5.23 16.76
CA PHE A 148 9.88 5.77 15.57
C PHE A 148 8.92 6.19 14.45
N ILE A 149 7.85 5.42 14.20
CA ILE A 149 6.85 5.74 13.18
C ILE A 149 5.87 6.82 13.68
N LEU A 150 5.44 6.72 14.94
CA LEU A 150 4.50 7.68 15.54
C LEU A 150 5.17 9.05 15.82
N ASP A 151 6.41 9.05 16.30
CA ASP A 151 7.26 10.23 16.47
C ASP A 151 7.59 10.87 15.13
N PHE A 152 7.70 10.08 14.06
CA PHE A 152 7.89 10.62 12.74
C PHE A 152 6.64 11.37 12.27
N TRP A 153 5.46 10.76 12.39
CA TRP A 153 4.19 11.40 12.00
C TRP A 153 3.91 12.68 12.81
N SER A 154 4.20 12.66 14.12
CA SER A 154 4.02 13.82 14.99
C SER A 154 4.96 14.98 14.68
N LYS A 155 6.05 14.74 13.93
CA LYS A 155 6.99 15.77 13.45
C LYS A 155 6.59 16.37 12.10
N LEU A 156 5.62 15.81 11.37
CA LEU A 156 5.15 16.40 10.13
C LEU A 156 4.35 17.68 10.41
N PRO A 157 4.29 18.67 9.49
CA PRO A 157 3.49 19.86 9.70
C PRO A 157 2.02 19.56 10.03
N PRO A 158 1.34 20.39 10.84
CA PRO A 158 -0.06 20.16 11.23
C PRO A 158 -1.03 20.02 10.06
N PHE A 159 -0.76 20.66 8.92
CA PHE A 159 -1.59 20.49 7.72
C PHE A 159 -1.46 19.09 7.09
N ILE A 160 -0.36 18.37 7.34
CA ILE A 160 -0.17 16.96 6.95
C ILE A 160 -0.76 16.03 8.01
N GLN A 161 -0.68 16.38 9.29
CA GLN A 161 -1.27 15.57 10.36
C GLN A 161 -2.81 15.57 10.33
N ARG A 162 -3.42 16.73 10.02
CA ARG A 162 -4.89 16.88 9.89
C ARG A 162 -5.50 16.07 8.74
N LEU A 163 -4.68 15.41 7.92
CA LEU A 163 -5.12 14.58 6.79
C LEU A 163 -5.75 13.25 7.20
N HIS A 164 -5.80 12.93 8.49
CA HIS A 164 -6.50 11.76 9.01
C HIS A 164 -8.04 11.90 8.93
N ASP A 165 -8.59 13.09 8.64
CA ASP A 165 -10.02 13.25 8.35
C ASP A 165 -10.26 13.60 6.86
N PRO A 166 -10.59 12.59 6.02
CA PRO A 166 -10.90 12.78 4.62
C PRO A 166 -12.13 13.66 4.36
N SER A 167 -12.92 13.97 5.39
CA SER A 167 -14.15 14.78 5.32
C SER A 167 -13.85 16.27 5.21
N GLU A 168 -12.68 16.72 5.69
CA GLU A 168 -12.31 18.13 5.77
C GLU A 168 -11.62 18.67 4.51
N VAL A 169 -11.17 17.80 3.59
CA VAL A 169 -10.47 18.23 2.36
C VAL A 169 -11.34 18.05 1.11
N PRO A 170 -11.79 19.14 0.46
CA PRO A 170 -12.48 19.07 -0.82
C PRO A 170 -11.52 18.92 -2.01
N GLY A 171 -11.98 18.25 -3.07
CA GLY A 171 -11.38 18.32 -4.41
C GLY A 171 -10.21 17.37 -4.70
N VAL A 172 -9.39 17.74 -5.69
CA VAL A 172 -8.24 16.94 -6.19
C VAL A 172 -7.16 16.74 -5.11
N GLU A 173 -7.03 17.71 -4.20
CA GLU A 173 -6.10 17.70 -3.07
C GLU A 173 -6.35 16.49 -2.15
N LYS A 174 -7.61 16.06 -1.98
CA LYS A 174 -7.97 14.86 -1.20
C LYS A 174 -7.23 13.61 -1.66
N SER A 175 -7.09 13.41 -2.97
CA SER A 175 -6.39 12.23 -3.51
C SER A 175 -4.90 12.20 -3.19
N ILE A 176 -4.27 13.37 -3.03
CA ILE A 176 -2.85 13.50 -2.68
C ILE A 176 -2.65 13.10 -1.22
N TYR A 177 -3.53 13.58 -0.36
CA TYR A 177 -3.47 13.31 1.07
C TYR A 177 -3.78 11.86 1.42
N LEU A 178 -4.81 11.28 0.80
CA LEU A 178 -5.10 9.84 0.95
C LEU A 178 -3.89 8.98 0.55
N GLN A 179 -3.12 9.37 -0.47
CA GLN A 179 -1.92 8.62 -0.85
C GLN A 179 -0.80 8.71 0.20
N VAL A 180 -0.57 9.90 0.76
CA VAL A 180 0.43 10.11 1.82
C VAL A 180 0.06 9.31 3.07
N HIS A 181 -1.20 9.39 3.49
CA HIS A 181 -1.70 8.66 4.64
C HIS A 181 -1.65 7.15 4.39
N LEU A 182 -1.99 6.70 3.18
CA LEU A 182 -1.88 5.29 2.82
C LEU A 182 -0.44 4.76 2.91
N ASP A 183 0.56 5.55 2.51
CA ASP A 183 1.98 5.16 2.67
C ASP A 183 2.37 5.03 4.15
N PHE A 184 1.78 5.83 5.04
CA PHE A 184 1.96 5.69 6.48
C PHE A 184 1.32 4.41 7.04
N ILE A 185 0.04 4.17 6.72
CA ILE A 185 -0.66 2.94 7.09
C ILE A 185 0.09 1.71 6.58
N PHE A 186 0.59 1.76 5.33
CA PHE A 186 1.31 0.64 4.75
C PHE A 186 2.59 0.31 5.51
N ASN A 187 3.36 1.32 5.97
CA ASN A 187 4.53 1.08 6.81
C ASN A 187 4.16 0.37 8.12
N ARG A 188 3.07 0.78 8.78
CA ARG A 188 2.54 0.09 9.97
C ARG A 188 2.15 -1.35 9.63
N PHE A 189 1.42 -1.56 8.54
CA PHE A 189 1.04 -2.90 8.09
C PHE A 189 2.24 -3.83 7.90
N LEU A 190 3.28 -3.37 7.20
CA LEU A 190 4.49 -4.16 6.97
C LEU A 190 5.18 -4.55 8.29
N LEU A 191 5.25 -3.60 9.22
CA LEU A 191 5.82 -3.82 10.54
C LEU A 191 5.09 -4.92 11.33
N TYR A 192 3.76 -4.81 11.44
CA TYR A 192 2.94 -5.81 12.12
C TYR A 192 3.00 -7.17 11.44
N ARG A 193 3.07 -7.17 10.12
CA ARG A 193 3.18 -8.39 9.34
C ARG A 193 4.51 -9.10 9.61
N ILE A 194 5.62 -8.35 9.67
CA ILE A 194 6.95 -8.89 10.02
C ILE A 194 6.92 -9.45 11.45
N LEU A 195 6.34 -8.72 12.40
CA LEU A 195 6.16 -9.17 13.78
C LEU A 195 5.38 -10.48 13.85
N SER A 196 4.20 -10.52 13.25
CA SER A 196 3.34 -11.71 13.22
C SER A 196 4.06 -12.91 12.61
N LYS A 197 4.82 -12.71 11.53
CA LYS A 197 5.61 -13.77 10.89
C LYS A 197 6.73 -14.28 11.79
N ARG A 198 7.54 -13.39 12.36
CA ARG A 198 8.74 -13.78 13.14
C ARG A 198 8.39 -14.37 14.50
N LEU A 199 7.31 -13.89 15.12
CA LEU A 199 6.85 -14.38 16.41
C LEU A 199 5.85 -15.55 16.26
N ASN A 200 5.43 -15.87 15.03
CA ASN A 200 4.39 -16.85 14.73
C ASN A 200 3.09 -16.57 15.53
N THR A 201 2.72 -15.29 15.64
CA THR A 201 1.55 -14.82 16.40
C THR A 201 0.59 -14.05 15.51
N TRP A 202 -0.71 -14.30 15.68
CA TRP A 202 -1.74 -13.51 15.00
C TRP A 202 -1.99 -12.20 15.75
N SER A 203 -1.62 -11.06 15.15
CA SER A 203 -1.71 -9.77 15.80
C SER A 203 -3.08 -9.10 15.57
N PRO A 204 -3.80 -8.66 16.62
CA PRO A 204 -5.01 -7.86 16.44
C PRO A 204 -4.71 -6.49 15.79
N ASP A 205 -3.50 -5.96 15.97
CA ASP A 205 -3.08 -4.71 15.34
C ASP A 205 -2.88 -4.89 13.82
N LEU A 206 -2.42 -6.06 13.38
CA LEU A 206 -2.34 -6.41 11.95
C LEU A 206 -3.73 -6.42 11.30
N VAL A 207 -4.73 -6.94 12.01
CA VAL A 207 -6.12 -6.91 11.53
C VAL A 207 -6.65 -5.47 11.48
N LYS A 208 -6.40 -4.69 12.54
CA LYS A 208 -6.83 -3.29 12.62
C LYS A 208 -6.25 -2.43 11.50
N VAL A 209 -4.93 -2.50 11.27
CA VAL A 209 -4.29 -1.73 10.20
C VAL A 209 -4.69 -2.21 8.80
N SER A 210 -5.05 -3.49 8.65
CA SER A 210 -5.57 -4.02 7.38
C SER A 210 -6.95 -3.47 7.06
N HIS A 211 -7.80 -3.31 8.09
CA HIS A 211 -9.05 -2.58 7.97
C HIS A 211 -8.84 -1.13 7.58
N GLU A 212 -8.05 -0.38 8.37
CA GLU A 212 -7.74 1.03 8.10
C GLU A 212 -7.23 1.21 6.66
N GLY A 213 -6.31 0.34 6.24
CA GLY A 213 -5.71 0.38 4.91
C GLY A 213 -6.66 0.04 3.77
N LEU A 214 -7.49 -0.99 3.94
CA LEU A 214 -8.45 -1.36 2.91
C LEU A 214 -9.49 -0.25 2.74
N SER A 215 -10.06 0.27 3.83
CA SER A 215 -11.02 1.38 3.77
C SER A 215 -10.40 2.63 3.11
N GLU A 216 -9.15 2.97 3.42
CA GLU A 216 -8.43 4.10 2.80
C GLU A 216 -8.23 3.89 1.28
N ILE A 217 -7.91 2.66 0.83
CA ILE A 217 -7.82 2.33 -0.60
C ILE A 217 -9.17 2.52 -1.27
N LEU A 218 -10.27 2.07 -0.65
CA LEU A 218 -11.61 2.22 -1.21
C LEU A 218 -11.97 3.71 -1.36
N LEU A 219 -11.67 4.52 -0.34
CA LEU A 219 -11.87 5.98 -0.38
C LEU A 219 -11.01 6.65 -1.45
N LEU A 220 -9.75 6.23 -1.61
CA LEU A 220 -8.85 6.74 -2.65
C LEU A 220 -9.42 6.46 -4.04
N VAL A 221 -9.85 5.22 -4.28
CA VAL A 221 -10.46 4.80 -5.54
C VAL A 221 -11.74 5.60 -5.81
N GLU A 222 -12.62 5.72 -4.84
CA GLU A 222 -13.88 6.44 -4.97
C GLU A 222 -13.65 7.94 -5.23
N SER A 223 -12.70 8.56 -4.51
CA SER A 223 -12.26 9.95 -4.73
C SER A 223 -11.77 10.15 -6.16
N ARG A 224 -11.00 9.21 -6.70
CA ARG A 224 -10.50 9.25 -8.08
C ARG A 224 -11.62 9.09 -9.11
N ILE A 225 -12.52 8.13 -8.92
CA ILE A 225 -13.69 7.94 -9.80
C ILE A 225 -14.53 9.22 -9.85
N ARG A 226 -14.78 9.86 -8.70
CA ARG A 226 -15.48 11.16 -8.64
C ARG A 226 -14.72 12.26 -9.36
N ALA A 227 -13.41 12.38 -9.13
CA ALA A 227 -12.59 13.39 -9.80
C ALA A 227 -12.64 13.23 -11.34
N MET A 228 -12.54 12.00 -11.86
CA MET A 228 -12.65 11.72 -13.29
C MET A 228 -14.01 12.12 -13.88
N ARG A 229 -15.10 11.87 -13.15
CA ARG A 229 -16.45 12.26 -13.59
C ARG A 229 -16.64 13.77 -13.65
N ILE A 230 -16.06 14.51 -12.70
CA ILE A 230 -16.19 15.97 -12.62
C ILE A 230 -15.34 16.66 -13.71
N SER A 231 -14.16 16.12 -14.04
CA SER A 231 -13.25 16.75 -14.99
C SER A 231 -13.60 16.54 -16.48
N GLY A 232 -14.47 15.57 -16.80
CA GLY A 232 -14.67 15.11 -18.18
C GLY A 232 -13.44 14.36 -18.73
N GLU A 233 -13.64 13.47 -19.71
CA GLU A 233 -12.57 12.58 -20.23
C GLU A 233 -11.38 13.31 -20.87
N ILE A 234 -11.53 14.57 -21.27
CA ILE A 234 -10.56 15.30 -22.11
C ILE A 234 -9.69 16.29 -21.31
N SER A 235 -10.09 16.71 -20.11
CA SER A 235 -9.43 17.81 -19.39
C SER A 235 -8.16 17.39 -18.64
N TRP A 236 -8.01 16.13 -18.24
CA TRP A 236 -6.89 15.71 -17.39
C TRP A 236 -5.56 15.54 -18.15
N VAL A 237 -5.60 15.19 -19.44
CA VAL A 237 -4.39 15.05 -20.30
C VAL A 237 -3.85 16.43 -20.71
N VAL A 238 -4.74 17.40 -20.91
CA VAL A 238 -4.41 18.68 -21.55
C VAL A 238 -4.12 19.80 -20.53
N THR A 239 -4.71 19.74 -19.32
CA THR A 239 -4.70 20.89 -18.38
C THR A 239 -3.78 20.72 -17.16
N MET A 240 -3.17 19.54 -16.96
CA MET A 240 -2.27 19.30 -15.83
C MET A 240 -0.80 19.26 -16.28
N PRO A 241 0.11 20.02 -15.64
CA PRO A 241 1.55 19.90 -15.88
C PRO A 241 2.00 18.44 -15.74
N SER A 242 2.86 17.99 -16.64
CA SER A 242 3.23 16.57 -16.88
C SER A 242 3.61 15.75 -15.63
N PHE A 243 4.04 16.40 -14.55
CA PHE A 243 4.35 15.75 -13.28
C PHE A 243 3.09 15.38 -12.44
N LEU A 244 2.03 16.21 -12.46
CA LEU A 244 0.73 15.83 -11.87
C LEU A 244 0.10 14.68 -12.65
N ALA A 245 0.27 14.64 -13.97
CA ALA A 245 -0.21 13.54 -14.80
C ALA A 245 0.49 12.21 -14.47
N PHE A 246 1.78 12.24 -14.11
CA PHE A 246 2.55 11.05 -13.73
C PHE A 246 2.22 10.53 -12.32
N GLN A 247 1.88 11.40 -11.37
CA GLN A 247 1.45 10.98 -10.02
C GLN A 247 -0.08 10.80 -9.87
N SER A 248 -0.85 11.28 -10.84
CA SER A 248 -2.31 11.13 -10.93
C SER A 248 -2.75 10.07 -11.92
N THR A 249 -1.81 9.34 -12.51
CA THR A 249 -2.11 8.30 -13.49
C THR A 249 -2.87 7.18 -12.80
N PRO A 250 -3.91 6.60 -13.43
CA PRO A 250 -4.61 5.41 -12.94
C PRO A 250 -3.66 4.32 -12.42
N LEU A 251 -2.48 4.21 -13.06
CA LEU A 251 -1.42 3.26 -12.75
C LEU A 251 -0.94 3.28 -11.29
N ILE A 252 -0.89 4.44 -10.62
CA ILE A 252 -0.44 4.50 -9.21
C ILE A 252 -1.52 3.98 -8.27
N CYS A 253 -2.80 4.28 -8.54
CA CYS A 253 -3.90 3.72 -7.76
C CYS A 253 -3.95 2.19 -7.93
N ILE A 254 -3.75 1.70 -9.15
CA ILE A 254 -3.65 0.26 -9.45
C ILE A 254 -2.48 -0.38 -8.70
N GLN A 255 -1.32 0.28 -8.69
CA GLN A 255 -0.16 -0.15 -7.92
C GLN A 255 -0.47 -0.28 -6.42
N LYS A 256 -1.15 0.70 -5.81
CA LYS A 256 -1.54 0.65 -4.39
C LYS A 256 -2.58 -0.44 -4.11
N ILE A 257 -3.55 -0.64 -5.02
CA ILE A 257 -4.55 -1.73 -4.96
C ILE A 257 -3.85 -3.08 -4.95
N SER A 258 -2.91 -3.31 -5.87
CA SER A 258 -2.19 -4.58 -5.96
C SER A 258 -1.27 -4.82 -4.76
N TYR A 259 -0.50 -3.81 -4.33
CA TYR A 259 0.62 -4.02 -3.39
C TYR A 259 0.24 -3.94 -1.93
N PHE A 260 -0.77 -3.14 -1.62
CA PHE A 260 -1.28 -3.04 -0.25
C PHE A 260 -2.70 -3.57 -0.13
N GLY A 261 -3.56 -3.29 -1.12
CA GLY A 261 -4.94 -3.76 -1.09
C GLY A 261 -5.07 -5.28 -1.06
N LEU A 262 -4.33 -6.01 -1.91
CA LEU A 262 -4.40 -7.48 -1.91
C LEU A 262 -3.92 -8.09 -0.58
N PRO A 263 -2.74 -7.71 -0.02
CA PRO A 263 -2.33 -8.24 1.29
C PRO A 263 -3.28 -7.89 2.43
N ALA A 264 -3.79 -6.65 2.47
CA ALA A 264 -4.74 -6.23 3.49
C ALA A 264 -6.06 -7.01 3.39
N ALA A 265 -6.59 -7.16 2.17
CA ALA A 265 -7.78 -7.98 1.92
C ALA A 265 -7.56 -9.44 2.34
N GLY A 266 -6.37 -10.00 2.05
CA GLY A 266 -5.98 -11.33 2.52
C GLY A 266 -6.08 -11.47 4.04
N VAL A 267 -5.46 -10.56 4.81
CA VAL A 267 -5.54 -10.58 6.29
C VAL A 267 -7.00 -10.53 6.78
N LEU A 268 -7.84 -9.69 6.18
CA LEU A 268 -9.24 -9.59 6.57
C LEU A 268 -10.05 -10.84 6.22
N SER A 269 -9.81 -11.43 5.05
CA SER A 269 -10.40 -12.70 4.64
C SER A 269 -10.08 -13.82 5.65
N ILE A 270 -8.85 -13.85 6.17
CA ILE A 270 -8.41 -14.83 7.18
C ILE A 270 -9.16 -14.65 8.48
N GLU A 271 -9.18 -13.41 8.96
CA GLU A 271 -9.83 -13.11 10.22
C GLU A 271 -11.34 -13.42 10.15
N LEU A 272 -11.97 -13.21 9.00
CA LEU A 272 -13.34 -13.60 8.74
C LEU A 272 -13.55 -15.11 8.85
N ILE A 273 -12.72 -15.92 8.18
CA ILE A 273 -12.80 -17.40 8.23
C ILE A 273 -12.58 -17.88 9.67
N ARG A 274 -11.49 -17.43 10.31
CA ARG A 274 -11.11 -17.83 11.68
C ARG A 274 -12.25 -17.59 12.68
N ARG A 275 -12.94 -16.46 12.57
CA ARG A 275 -14.10 -16.16 13.42
C ARG A 275 -15.34 -16.95 13.04
N SER A 276 -15.56 -17.22 11.75
CA SER A 276 -16.68 -18.02 11.27
C SER A 276 -16.59 -19.48 11.74
N SER A 277 -15.40 -20.07 11.69
CA SER A 277 -15.16 -21.45 12.14
C SER A 277 -15.20 -21.60 13.67
N ASN A 278 -14.88 -20.55 14.41
CA ASN A 278 -14.96 -20.56 15.88
C ASN A 278 -16.39 -20.30 16.40
N GLN A 279 -17.30 -19.78 15.57
CA GLN A 279 -18.72 -19.61 15.93
C GLN A 279 -19.50 -20.94 15.94
N SER A 280 -19.00 -21.99 15.29
CA SER A 280 -19.66 -23.30 15.23
C SER A 280 -19.37 -24.24 16.41
N VAL A 281 -18.56 -23.82 17.40
CA VAL A 281 -18.29 -24.62 18.60
C VAL A 281 -19.01 -23.98 19.78
N ASP A 282 -20.09 -24.62 20.22
CA ASP A 282 -20.86 -24.27 21.43
C ASP A 282 -19.93 -24.14 22.65
N THR A 283 -19.46 -22.92 22.92
CA THR A 283 -18.78 -22.56 24.17
C THR A 283 -19.38 -21.25 24.68
N PRO A 284 -19.75 -21.15 25.97
CA PRO A 284 -20.39 -19.95 26.50
C PRO A 284 -19.42 -18.76 26.43
N SER A 285 -19.96 -17.61 26.03
CA SER A 285 -19.31 -16.31 25.82
C SER A 285 -18.01 -16.06 26.60
N PRO A 286 -16.93 -15.60 25.93
CA PRO A 286 -15.91 -14.83 26.62
C PRO A 286 -16.42 -13.43 26.95
N SER A 287 -15.92 -12.90 28.06
CA SER A 287 -16.22 -11.60 28.66
C SER A 287 -16.14 -10.41 27.69
N ILE A 288 -16.99 -9.42 28.00
CA ILE A 288 -17.35 -8.19 27.27
C ILE A 288 -16.15 -7.26 26.91
N GLU A 289 -14.92 -7.58 27.33
CA GLU A 289 -13.73 -6.78 27.01
C GLU A 289 -13.04 -7.18 25.69
N SER A 290 -13.34 -8.36 25.12
CA SER A 290 -12.70 -8.86 23.88
C SER A 290 -13.43 -8.49 22.57
N THR A 291 -14.59 -7.84 22.69
CA THR A 291 -15.54 -7.59 21.59
C THR A 291 -15.37 -6.29 20.82
N MET A 292 -14.37 -5.46 21.13
CA MET A 292 -14.29 -4.10 20.56
C MET A 292 -13.45 -3.93 19.28
N SER A 293 -12.77 -4.94 18.72
CA SER A 293 -11.69 -4.66 17.74
C SER A 293 -11.86 -5.19 16.30
N PHE A 294 -13.00 -5.77 15.91
CA PHE A 294 -13.20 -6.20 14.52
C PHE A 294 -14.68 -6.17 14.11
N SER A 295 -14.99 -5.31 13.14
CA SER A 295 -16.34 -5.20 12.57
C SER A 295 -16.49 -6.19 11.41
N ARG A 296 -17.08 -7.37 11.69
CA ARG A 296 -17.34 -8.42 10.67
C ARG A 296 -18.12 -7.87 9.48
N SER A 297 -19.15 -7.05 9.74
CA SER A 297 -19.96 -6.44 8.69
C SER A 297 -19.14 -5.49 7.82
N GLN A 298 -18.29 -4.65 8.42
CA GLN A 298 -17.41 -3.76 7.67
C GLN A 298 -16.41 -4.55 6.82
N ALA A 299 -15.81 -5.62 7.37
CA ALA A 299 -14.88 -6.46 6.61
C ALA A 299 -15.55 -7.06 5.36
N ILE A 300 -16.77 -7.59 5.52
CA ILE A 300 -17.56 -8.16 4.42
C ILE A 300 -17.85 -7.09 3.36
N GLN A 301 -18.29 -5.90 3.77
CA GLN A 301 -18.59 -4.80 2.86
C GLN A 301 -17.33 -4.32 2.11
N ASP A 302 -16.24 -4.05 2.82
CA ASP A 302 -14.99 -3.58 2.24
C ASP A 302 -14.42 -4.59 1.25
N LEU A 303 -14.41 -5.89 1.60
CA LEU A 303 -13.97 -6.95 0.70
C LEU A 303 -14.87 -7.09 -0.53
N SER A 304 -16.19 -6.91 -0.38
CA SER A 304 -17.13 -6.96 -1.51
C SER A 304 -16.89 -5.81 -2.49
N ILE A 305 -16.73 -4.59 -1.96
CA ILE A 305 -16.42 -3.41 -2.78
C ILE A 305 -15.05 -3.58 -3.44
N PHE A 306 -14.06 -4.06 -2.69
CA PHE A 306 -12.71 -4.29 -3.21
C PHE A 306 -12.70 -5.32 -4.35
N ALA A 307 -13.41 -6.43 -4.20
CA ALA A 307 -13.57 -7.43 -5.26
C ALA A 307 -14.22 -6.85 -6.53
N SER A 308 -15.18 -5.94 -6.37
CA SER A 308 -15.78 -5.19 -7.50
C SER A 308 -14.77 -4.26 -8.17
N TYR A 309 -13.92 -3.57 -7.40
CA TYR A 309 -12.85 -2.73 -7.94
C TYR A 309 -11.77 -3.51 -8.69
N LEU A 310 -11.38 -4.69 -8.20
CA LEU A 310 -10.44 -5.58 -8.91
C LEU A 310 -10.98 -6.01 -10.28
N GLN A 311 -12.31 -6.10 -10.44
CA GLN A 311 -12.93 -6.40 -11.73
C GLN A 311 -12.99 -5.21 -12.67
N THR A 312 -13.34 -4.04 -12.13
CA THR A 312 -13.78 -2.89 -12.93
C THR A 312 -12.66 -1.91 -13.26
N ILE A 313 -11.66 -1.79 -12.39
CA ILE A 313 -10.58 -0.80 -12.52
C ILE A 313 -9.39 -1.39 -13.24
N ILE A 314 -9.08 -2.66 -12.96
CA ILE A 314 -7.87 -3.31 -13.47
C ILE A 314 -8.15 -3.94 -14.82
N GLN A 315 -7.51 -3.40 -15.86
CA GLN A 315 -7.79 -3.80 -17.24
C GLN A 315 -6.92 -4.98 -17.70
N PRO A 316 -7.36 -5.80 -18.67
CA PRO A 316 -6.64 -7.01 -19.11
C PRO A 316 -5.19 -6.80 -19.57
N HIS A 317 -4.84 -5.61 -20.04
CA HIS A 317 -3.49 -5.28 -20.51
C HIS A 317 -2.58 -4.71 -19.40
N GLU A 318 -3.10 -4.60 -18.18
CA GLU A 318 -2.35 -4.10 -17.03
C GLU A 318 -1.52 -5.22 -16.41
N GLY A 319 -0.37 -4.81 -15.88
CA GLY A 319 0.66 -5.76 -15.47
C GLY A 319 0.24 -6.70 -14.33
N ASN A 320 -0.66 -6.27 -13.47
CA ASN A 320 -1.09 -7.05 -12.31
C ASN A 320 -2.48 -7.68 -12.53
N TYR A 321 -3.00 -7.68 -13.77
CA TYR A 321 -4.36 -8.12 -14.06
C TYR A 321 -4.64 -9.53 -13.55
N ASP A 322 -3.83 -10.51 -13.94
CA ASP A 322 -4.06 -11.92 -13.62
C ASP A 322 -4.08 -12.17 -12.10
N ILE A 323 -3.08 -11.64 -11.38
CA ILE A 323 -2.99 -11.74 -9.92
C ILE A 323 -4.22 -11.09 -9.26
N CYS A 324 -4.64 -9.93 -9.74
CA CYS A 324 -5.82 -9.26 -9.21
C CYS A 324 -7.13 -10.02 -9.50
N GLN A 325 -7.26 -10.69 -10.65
CA GLN A 325 -8.42 -11.53 -10.93
C GLN A 325 -8.43 -12.81 -10.09
N GLN A 326 -7.27 -13.43 -9.86
CA GLN A 326 -7.15 -14.58 -8.95
C GLN A 326 -7.52 -14.19 -7.51
N ALA A 327 -6.98 -13.06 -7.02
CA ALA A 327 -7.29 -12.56 -5.69
C ALA A 327 -8.78 -12.23 -5.55
N ARG A 328 -9.40 -11.63 -6.57
CA ARG A 328 -10.85 -11.41 -6.63
C ARG A 328 -11.63 -12.71 -6.51
N GLY A 329 -11.23 -13.76 -7.25
CA GLY A 329 -11.86 -15.08 -7.16
C GLY A 329 -11.81 -15.64 -5.74
N THR A 330 -10.64 -15.55 -5.10
CA THR A 330 -10.43 -15.98 -3.72
C THR A 330 -11.31 -15.21 -2.74
N ILE A 331 -11.32 -13.88 -2.81
CA ILE A 331 -12.15 -13.03 -1.95
C ILE A 331 -13.63 -13.42 -2.08
N ARG A 332 -14.12 -13.68 -3.29
CA ARG A 332 -15.51 -14.10 -3.51
C ARG A 332 -15.81 -15.44 -2.85
N ARG A 333 -14.94 -16.44 -2.98
CA ARG A 333 -15.12 -17.74 -2.29
C ARG A 333 -15.17 -17.58 -0.77
N VAL A 334 -14.32 -16.71 -0.21
CA VAL A 334 -14.34 -16.42 1.23
C VAL A 334 -15.66 -15.75 1.64
N LEU A 335 -16.13 -14.77 0.86
CA LEU A 335 -17.42 -14.13 1.11
C LEU A 335 -18.58 -15.13 1.03
N ASP A 336 -18.58 -16.01 0.02
CA ASP A 336 -19.60 -17.05 -0.15
C ASP A 336 -19.62 -18.01 1.04
N PHE A 337 -18.44 -18.47 1.51
CA PHE A 337 -18.31 -19.32 2.70
C PHE A 337 -18.84 -18.64 3.98
N VAL A 338 -18.51 -17.36 4.17
CA VAL A 338 -18.86 -16.58 5.37
C VAL A 338 -20.35 -16.18 5.39
N LEU A 339 -20.97 -16.00 4.21
CA LEU A 339 -22.35 -15.55 4.04
C LEU A 339 -23.36 -16.69 3.86
N SER A 340 -22.92 -17.87 3.39
CA SER A 340 -23.78 -19.05 3.18
C SER A 340 -23.33 -20.24 4.03
N PRO A 341 -23.58 -20.24 5.35
CA PRO A 341 -23.24 -21.38 6.22
C PRO A 341 -23.98 -22.68 5.87
N GLU A 342 -25.11 -22.59 5.17
CA GLU A 342 -26.02 -23.72 4.88
C GLU A 342 -25.64 -24.58 3.67
N ALA A 343 -24.63 -24.20 2.88
CA ALA A 343 -24.08 -25.14 1.87
C ALA A 343 -23.33 -26.33 2.51
N ALA A 344 -23.12 -26.30 3.83
CA ALA A 344 -22.55 -27.38 4.64
C ALA A 344 -23.60 -28.19 5.44
N GLN A 345 -24.90 -28.03 5.16
CA GLN A 345 -25.96 -28.85 5.77
C GLN A 345 -26.57 -29.78 4.71
N PRO A 346 -26.57 -31.12 4.91
CA PRO A 346 -27.23 -32.04 4.00
C PRO A 346 -28.74 -31.80 4.07
N VAL A 347 -29.31 -31.29 2.97
CA VAL A 347 -30.75 -31.37 2.73
C VAL A 347 -31.09 -32.85 2.58
N PHE A 348 -31.54 -33.49 3.66
CA PHE A 348 -32.14 -34.82 3.58
C PHE A 348 -33.53 -34.69 2.95
N PRO A 349 -33.79 -35.26 1.75
CA PRO A 349 -35.15 -35.55 1.37
C PRO A 349 -35.62 -36.73 2.23
N ALA A 350 -36.74 -36.55 2.90
CA ALA A 350 -37.39 -37.64 3.61
C ALA A 350 -37.77 -38.78 2.63
N MET A 351 -37.60 -40.01 3.15
CA MET A 351 -38.19 -41.30 2.75
C MET A 351 -37.38 -42.31 1.89
N GLN A 352 -37.06 -43.40 2.60
CA GLN A 352 -37.14 -44.83 2.24
C GLN A 352 -35.92 -45.55 1.62
N SER A 353 -35.21 -46.23 2.53
CA SER A 353 -34.71 -47.62 2.47
C SER A 353 -34.16 -48.18 1.15
N SER A 354 -32.83 -48.33 1.08
CA SER A 354 -32.12 -49.63 1.12
C SER A 354 -30.66 -49.45 0.71
N ALA A 355 -29.77 -50.22 1.34
CA ALA A 355 -28.33 -50.11 1.28
C ALA A 355 -27.73 -50.22 -0.15
N THR A 356 -26.83 -49.31 -0.52
CA THR A 356 -25.38 -49.56 -0.68
C THR A 356 -24.67 -48.36 -1.31
N ASN A 357 -23.50 -48.02 -0.75
CA ASN A 357 -22.47 -47.10 -1.25
C ASN A 357 -22.88 -45.65 -1.58
N LEU A 358 -22.70 -44.75 -0.61
CA LEU A 358 -22.59 -43.32 -0.86
C LEU A 358 -21.27 -42.79 -0.29
N GLN A 359 -20.42 -42.36 -1.22
CA GLN A 359 -19.30 -41.48 -0.97
C GLN A 359 -19.79 -40.21 -0.26
N THR A 360 -19.09 -39.84 0.80
CA THR A 360 -19.25 -38.59 1.54
C THR A 360 -19.01 -37.38 0.62
N PRO A 361 -19.75 -36.27 0.75
CA PRO A 361 -19.40 -35.02 0.08
C PRO A 361 -18.04 -34.55 0.59
N ASN A 362 -17.18 -34.13 -0.34
CA ASN A 362 -15.75 -34.03 -0.11
C ASN A 362 -15.36 -32.97 0.93
N SER A 363 -14.52 -33.38 1.88
CA SER A 363 -13.62 -32.51 2.64
C SER A 363 -12.58 -31.78 1.75
N SER A 364 -12.66 -31.93 0.42
CA SER A 364 -11.74 -31.32 -0.55
C SER A 364 -11.99 -29.83 -0.67
N ASP A 365 -13.22 -29.33 -0.74
CA ASP A 365 -13.44 -27.91 -1.05
C ASP A 365 -12.93 -26.97 0.07
N VAL A 366 -13.10 -27.38 1.33
CA VAL A 366 -12.54 -26.64 2.47
C VAL A 366 -11.03 -26.79 2.50
N ALA A 367 -10.49 -28.00 2.31
CA ALA A 367 -9.04 -28.23 2.25
C ALA A 367 -8.37 -27.52 1.06
N ASP A 368 -9.04 -27.41 -0.08
CA ASP A 368 -8.62 -26.74 -1.31
C ASP A 368 -8.69 -25.24 -1.14
N ILE A 369 -9.72 -24.70 -0.46
CA ILE A 369 -9.70 -23.29 -0.02
C ILE A 369 -8.53 -23.07 0.93
N PHE A 370 -8.29 -23.95 1.91
CA PHE A 370 -7.16 -23.87 2.84
C PHE A 370 -5.79 -24.09 2.16
N LEU A 371 -5.71 -24.81 1.03
CA LEU A 371 -4.51 -25.06 0.23
C LEU A 371 -4.23 -23.91 -0.74
N ASP A 372 -5.23 -23.39 -1.47
CA ASP A 372 -5.15 -22.12 -2.22
C ASP A 372 -4.78 -20.97 -1.28
N TYR A 373 -5.29 -21.01 -0.05
CA TYR A 373 -5.06 -20.06 1.02
C TYR A 373 -3.67 -20.19 1.66
N ASN A 374 -3.22 -21.40 2.01
CA ASN A 374 -1.85 -21.63 2.47
C ASN A 374 -0.87 -21.31 1.36
N TYR A 375 -1.19 -21.58 0.09
CA TYR A 375 -0.44 -21.14 -1.07
C TYR A 375 -0.39 -19.60 -1.14
N TYR A 376 -1.52 -18.90 -1.05
CA TYR A 376 -1.55 -17.42 -1.01
C TYR A 376 -0.80 -16.85 0.20
N ILE A 377 -0.83 -17.49 1.37
CA ILE A 377 -0.13 -17.08 2.61
C ILE A 377 1.37 -17.38 2.55
N THR A 378 1.75 -18.55 2.04
CA THR A 378 3.14 -18.96 1.81
C THR A 378 3.77 -18.30 0.58
N HIS A 379 2.98 -17.73 -0.32
CA HIS A 379 3.45 -16.95 -1.47
C HIS A 379 3.24 -15.44 -1.29
N LEU A 380 2.48 -15.04 -0.28
CA LEU A 380 2.62 -13.75 0.39
C LEU A 380 4.04 -13.63 0.98
N ASP A 381 4.67 -14.75 1.39
CA ASP A 381 6.00 -14.76 2.01
C ASP A 381 7.15 -14.35 1.10
N ASN A 382 6.96 -14.49 -0.20
CA ASN A 382 7.85 -13.90 -1.17
C ASN A 382 7.22 -12.58 -1.60
N TRP A 383 7.90 -11.48 -1.36
CA TRP A 383 7.69 -10.26 -2.15
C TRP A 383 7.83 -10.51 -3.67
N GLN A 384 8.25 -11.73 -4.03
CA GLN A 384 8.10 -12.40 -5.31
C GLN A 384 6.82 -13.31 -5.34
N PHE A 385 5.66 -12.85 -5.84
CA PHE A 385 4.59 -13.68 -6.43
C PHE A 385 5.01 -14.68 -7.55
N GLU A 386 6.07 -15.49 -7.41
CA GLU A 386 6.42 -16.45 -8.48
C GLU A 386 5.34 -17.54 -8.49
N LEU A 387 4.42 -17.45 -9.46
CA LEU A 387 3.57 -18.56 -9.86
C LEU A 387 4.49 -19.64 -10.42
N GLN A 388 4.68 -20.73 -9.68
CA GLN A 388 5.47 -21.84 -10.14
C GLN A 388 4.77 -22.50 -11.35
N SER A 389 5.46 -22.49 -12.49
CA SER A 389 5.04 -23.07 -13.77
C SER A 389 5.19 -24.60 -13.80
N SER A 390 4.72 -25.31 -12.78
CA SER A 390 4.86 -26.76 -12.71
C SER A 390 3.54 -27.43 -12.37
N LEU A 391 2.66 -27.48 -13.38
CA LEU A 391 1.60 -28.48 -13.50
C LEU A 391 1.54 -29.02 -14.94
N ASP A 392 2.69 -29.08 -15.61
CA ASP A 392 2.92 -30.05 -16.68
C ASP A 392 3.73 -31.21 -16.10
N MET A 393 3.13 -32.40 -16.17
CA MET A 393 3.64 -33.73 -15.77
C MET A 393 3.51 -34.14 -14.29
N LEU A 394 2.32 -34.62 -13.91
CA LEU A 394 2.03 -36.07 -13.80
C LEU A 394 0.55 -36.30 -13.46
#